data_AF-A0A2M7JLP7-F1
#
_entry.id   AF-A0A2M7JLP7-F1
#
_cell.length_a   1.000
_cell.length_b   1.000
_cell.length_c   1.000
_cell.angle_alpha   90.00
_cell.angle_beta   90.00
_cell.angle_gamma   90.00
#
_symmetry.space_group_name_H-M   'P 1'
#
loop_
_entity.id
_entity.type
_entity.pdbx_description
1 polymer ?
#
loop_
_entity_poly.entity_id
_entity_poly.type
_entity_poly.pdbx_seq_one_letter_code
_entity_poly.pdbx_strand_id
1 'polypeptide(L)'
;AGMKRVIERFGSLEACFCEAISDRDEDVLPGMSFLAERLSCEFEGGCNSLIPAPARGSACKRLNLFLRWMVRRDAVDPGGWNSIAPSKLLVPLDTHMHRICRRIGLTDRNDASLATAREITRSFRQIAPDDPVRYDFSLTRLGIRRDSDPESFFLRLERKGKKEKR
;
A
#
# COMPACT_ATOMS: atom_id res chain seq x y z
N ALA A 1 1.57 -19.71 18.88
CA ALA A 1 1.54 -19.23 17.48
C ALA A 1 0.70 -17.96 17.37
N GLY A 2 1.25 -16.88 16.77
CA GLY A 2 0.64 -15.53 16.75
C GLY A 2 -0.77 -15.45 16.17
N MET A 3 -1.00 -15.99 14.96
CA MET A 3 -2.29 -15.90 14.26
C MET A 3 -3.44 -16.66 14.96
N LYS A 4 -3.16 -17.85 15.51
CA LYS A 4 -4.16 -18.65 16.23
C LYS A 4 -4.78 -17.87 17.39
N ARG A 5 -3.95 -17.21 18.21
CA ARG A 5 -4.41 -16.38 19.33
C ARG A 5 -5.17 -15.15 18.88
N VAL A 6 -4.77 -14.52 17.77
CA VAL A 6 -5.55 -13.41 17.20
C VAL A 6 -6.95 -13.88 16.85
N ILE A 7 -7.08 -15.03 16.19
CA ILE A 7 -8.38 -15.61 15.84
C ILE A 7 -9.16 -16.01 17.10
N GLU A 8 -8.53 -16.66 18.08
CA GLU A 8 -9.21 -17.06 19.34
C GLU A 8 -9.68 -15.84 20.16
N ARG A 9 -8.94 -14.74 20.14
CA ARG A 9 -9.24 -13.54 20.94
C ARG A 9 -10.21 -12.58 20.27
N PHE A 10 -10.06 -12.36 18.96
CA PHE A 10 -10.80 -11.35 18.22
C PHE A 10 -11.81 -11.96 17.23
N GLY A 11 -11.82 -13.29 17.06
CA GLY A 11 -12.67 -14.00 16.10
C GLY A 11 -12.13 -13.98 14.66
N SER A 12 -11.44 -12.90 14.25
CA SER A 12 -10.82 -12.81 12.93
C SER A 12 -9.65 -11.80 12.91
N LEU A 13 -8.89 -11.81 11.81
CA LEU A 13 -7.88 -10.78 11.55
C LEU A 13 -8.52 -9.41 11.29
N GLU A 14 -9.67 -9.35 10.61
CA GLU A 14 -10.40 -8.10 10.36
C GLU A 14 -10.86 -7.47 11.67
N ALA A 15 -11.45 -8.26 12.56
CA ALA A 15 -11.90 -7.81 13.86
C ALA A 15 -10.74 -7.26 14.68
N CYS A 16 -9.62 -7.99 14.76
CA CYS A 16 -8.42 -7.52 15.44
C CYS A 16 -7.89 -6.20 14.85
N PHE A 17 -7.89 -6.07 13.52
CA PHE A 17 -7.49 -4.84 12.84
C PHE A 17 -8.42 -3.67 13.19
N CYS A 18 -9.73 -3.93 13.26
CA CYS A 18 -10.75 -2.90 13.51
C CYS A 18 -10.74 -2.36 14.95
N GLU A 19 -10.17 -3.09 15.92
CA GLU A 19 -10.02 -2.63 17.31
C GLU A 19 -9.23 -1.32 17.44
N ALA A 20 -8.36 -1.02 16.47
CA ALA A 20 -7.46 0.13 16.52
C ALA A 20 -7.68 1.12 15.37
N ILE A 21 -8.71 0.96 14.54
CA ILE A 21 -9.04 1.90 13.47
C ILE A 21 -10.36 2.61 13.76
N SER A 22 -10.42 3.87 13.39
CA SER A 22 -11.61 4.72 13.50
C SER A 22 -11.89 5.45 12.19
N ASP A 23 -13.09 5.99 12.07
CA ASP A 23 -13.47 6.80 10.91
C ASP A 23 -12.64 8.08 10.78
N ARG A 24 -12.12 8.60 11.90
CA ARG A 24 -11.31 9.82 11.94
C ARG A 24 -9.88 9.61 11.45
N ASP A 25 -9.41 8.37 11.38
CA ASP A 25 -8.06 8.07 10.92
C ASP A 25 -7.90 8.35 9.42
N GLU A 26 -6.79 8.98 9.06
CA GLU A 26 -6.46 9.32 7.67
C GLU A 26 -6.26 8.05 6.81
N ASP A 27 -5.73 7.00 7.40
CA ASP A 27 -5.39 5.75 6.73
C ASP A 27 -5.35 4.55 7.68
N VAL A 28 -5.01 3.40 7.13
CA VAL A 28 -4.95 2.09 7.80
C VAL A 28 -3.81 1.91 8.81
N LEU A 29 -2.93 2.90 9.01
CA LEU A 29 -1.74 2.74 9.85
C LEU A 29 -2.01 2.32 11.30
N PRO A 30 -3.02 2.86 12.01
CA PRO A 30 -3.33 2.43 13.39
C PRO A 30 -3.70 0.94 13.47
N GLY A 31 -4.69 0.51 12.67
CA GLY A 31 -5.11 -0.89 12.59
C GLY A 31 -3.99 -1.83 12.12
N MET A 32 -3.18 -1.40 11.15
CA MET A 32 -2.03 -2.16 10.66
C MET A 32 -0.98 -2.36 11.75
N SER A 33 -0.70 -1.32 12.54
CA SER A 33 0.28 -1.36 13.63
C SER A 33 -0.18 -2.29 14.74
N PHE A 34 -1.44 -2.19 15.14
CA PHE A 34 -2.02 -3.06 16.16
C PHE A 34 -2.04 -4.53 15.73
N LEU A 35 -2.49 -4.82 14.50
CA LEU A 35 -2.46 -6.18 13.97
C LEU A 35 -1.03 -6.73 13.91
N ALA A 36 -0.08 -5.96 13.41
CA ALA A 36 1.32 -6.36 13.33
C ALA A 36 1.93 -6.65 14.71
N GLU A 37 1.62 -5.83 15.71
CA GLU A 37 2.03 -6.03 17.10
C GLU A 37 1.45 -7.34 17.65
N ARG A 38 0.12 -7.55 17.53
CA ARG A 38 -0.54 -8.75 18.04
C ARG A 38 -0.05 -10.04 17.41
N LEU A 39 0.28 -10.00 16.11
CA LEU A 39 0.88 -11.14 15.43
C LEU A 39 2.34 -11.38 15.87
N SER A 40 3.02 -10.35 16.37
CA SER A 40 4.44 -10.37 16.74
C SER A 40 4.71 -10.58 18.24
N CYS A 41 3.73 -10.39 19.14
CA CYS A 41 3.87 -10.47 20.61
C CYS A 41 4.50 -11.77 21.15
N GLU A 42 4.64 -12.81 20.34
CA GLU A 42 5.02 -14.17 20.78
C GLU A 42 6.37 -14.62 20.24
N PHE A 43 7.08 -13.73 19.56
CA PHE A 43 8.48 -13.95 19.21
C PHE A 43 9.34 -13.36 20.35
N GLU A 44 9.34 -14.02 21.51
CA GLU A 44 10.22 -13.68 22.63
C GLU A 44 11.69 -13.69 22.15
N GLY A 45 12.30 -12.50 22.03
CA GLY A 45 13.72 -12.33 21.72
C GLY A 45 14.13 -12.40 20.25
N GLY A 46 13.20 -12.59 19.31
CA GLY A 46 13.52 -12.64 17.87
C GLY A 46 12.85 -11.50 17.11
N CYS A 47 13.63 -10.63 16.46
CA CYS A 47 13.10 -9.77 15.39
C CYS A 47 12.45 -10.68 14.34
N ASN A 48 11.11 -10.76 14.33
CA ASN A 48 10.43 -11.54 13.31
C ASN A 48 10.50 -10.79 11.97
N SER A 49 11.44 -11.18 11.10
CA SER A 49 11.62 -10.60 9.76
C SER A 49 10.41 -10.76 8.84
N LEU A 50 9.43 -11.59 9.25
CA LEU A 50 8.23 -11.90 8.46
C LEU A 50 7.17 -10.80 8.56
N ILE A 51 7.04 -10.14 9.72
CA ILE A 51 6.03 -9.12 9.95
C ILE A 51 6.73 -7.76 10.04
N PRO A 52 6.56 -6.88 9.03
CA PRO A 52 7.17 -5.56 9.10
C PRO A 52 6.51 -4.78 10.24
N ALA A 53 7.33 -4.06 11.00
CA ALA A 53 6.86 -3.18 12.07
C ALA A 53 6.69 -1.76 11.50
N PRO A 54 5.46 -1.22 11.39
CA PRO A 54 5.25 0.15 10.93
C PRO A 54 5.98 1.20 11.78
N ALA A 55 6.09 0.95 13.08
CA ALA A 55 6.84 1.77 14.03
C ALA A 55 8.33 1.95 13.67
N ARG A 56 8.91 1.07 12.84
CA ARG A 56 10.32 1.14 12.40
C ARG A 56 10.50 1.88 11.06
N GLY A 57 9.46 2.53 10.53
CA GLY A 57 9.55 3.40 9.34
C GLY A 57 9.65 2.69 7.98
N SER A 58 9.58 1.35 7.95
CA SER A 58 9.47 0.59 6.70
C SER A 58 8.25 1.05 5.90
N ALA A 59 8.33 1.09 4.56
CA ALA A 59 7.15 1.31 3.71
C ALA A 59 6.03 0.27 3.93
N CYS A 60 6.29 -0.81 4.67
CA CYS A 60 5.31 -1.83 5.01
C CYS A 60 4.64 -2.44 3.77
N LYS A 61 5.35 -2.47 2.63
CA LYS A 61 4.85 -2.95 1.33
C LYS A 61 4.01 -4.22 1.45
N ARG A 62 4.51 -5.23 2.18
CA ARG A 62 3.84 -6.52 2.35
C ARG A 62 2.49 -6.40 3.06
N LEU A 63 2.42 -5.58 4.13
CA LEU A 63 1.16 -5.35 4.84
C LEU A 63 0.20 -4.49 4.00
N ASN A 64 0.70 -3.46 3.32
CA ASN A 64 -0.13 -2.65 2.41
C ASN A 64 -0.71 -3.51 1.27
N LEU A 65 0.07 -4.44 0.70
CA LEU A 65 -0.40 -5.35 -0.34
C LEU A 65 -1.42 -6.36 0.21
N PHE A 66 -1.18 -6.90 1.41
CA PHE A 66 -2.15 -7.74 2.10
C PHE A 66 -3.47 -7.00 2.33
N LEU A 67 -3.43 -5.79 2.90
CA LEU A 67 -4.62 -4.98 3.14
C LEU A 67 -5.35 -4.63 1.85
N ARG A 68 -4.61 -4.31 0.78
CA ARG A 68 -5.17 -4.10 -0.55
C ARG A 68 -5.99 -5.31 -1.01
N TRP A 69 -5.45 -6.53 -0.90
CA TRP A 69 -6.15 -7.76 -1.27
C TRP A 69 -7.37 -8.06 -0.40
N MET A 70 -7.28 -7.77 0.90
CA MET A 70 -8.38 -8.06 1.82
C MET A 70 -9.53 -7.04 1.71
N VAL A 71 -9.22 -5.77 1.47
CA VAL A 71 -10.20 -4.67 1.50
C VAL A 71 -10.79 -4.38 0.12
N ARG A 72 -9.98 -4.39 -0.96
CA ARG A 72 -10.49 -4.12 -2.31
C ARG A 72 -11.12 -5.36 -2.89
N ARG A 73 -12.23 -5.18 -3.60
CA ARG A 73 -12.91 -6.23 -4.36
C ARG A 73 -13.11 -5.77 -5.80
N ASP A 74 -12.34 -6.33 -6.72
CA ASP A 74 -12.45 -6.07 -8.16
C ASP A 74 -11.97 -7.29 -8.98
N ALA A 75 -11.63 -7.11 -10.26
CA ALA A 75 -11.15 -8.19 -11.12
C ALA A 75 -9.73 -8.70 -10.75
N VAL A 76 -9.02 -7.98 -9.87
CA VAL A 76 -7.65 -8.28 -9.43
C VAL A 76 -7.62 -8.67 -7.96
N ASP A 77 -8.32 -7.93 -7.11
CA ASP A 77 -8.30 -8.08 -5.65
C ASP A 77 -9.56 -8.83 -5.17
N PRO A 78 -9.42 -9.92 -4.39
CA PRO A 78 -10.55 -10.77 -4.00
C PRO A 78 -11.47 -10.14 -2.95
N GLY A 79 -10.94 -9.27 -2.11
CA GLY A 79 -11.63 -8.68 -0.97
C GLY A 79 -11.86 -9.69 0.15
N GLY A 80 -12.89 -9.44 0.95
CA GLY A 80 -13.28 -10.27 2.09
C GLY A 80 -13.49 -9.46 3.36
N TRP A 81 -12.78 -8.34 3.50
CA TRP A 81 -13.00 -7.36 4.56
C TRP A 81 -13.92 -6.26 4.05
N ASN A 82 -14.99 -5.97 4.81
CA ASN A 82 -16.01 -4.99 4.42
C ASN A 82 -16.08 -3.82 5.40
N SER A 83 -15.33 -3.86 6.49
CA SER A 83 -15.36 -2.85 7.56
C SER A 83 -14.43 -1.66 7.29
N ILE A 84 -13.63 -1.70 6.22
CA ILE A 84 -12.61 -0.69 5.89
C ILE A 84 -12.87 -0.18 4.48
N ALA A 85 -12.89 1.15 4.31
CA ALA A 85 -13.02 1.75 2.99
C ALA A 85 -11.69 1.71 2.21
N PRO A 86 -11.71 1.40 0.89
CA PRO A 86 -10.50 1.45 0.05
C PRO A 86 -9.78 2.81 0.07
N SER A 87 -10.50 3.91 0.32
CA SER A 87 -9.96 5.27 0.43
C SER A 87 -8.94 5.46 1.55
N LYS A 88 -8.97 4.59 2.58
CA LYS A 88 -8.01 4.58 3.70
C LYS A 88 -6.74 3.78 3.42
N LEU A 89 -6.67 3.03 2.32
CA LEU A 89 -5.52 2.18 2.00
C LEU A 89 -4.30 3.01 1.61
N LEU A 90 -3.12 2.44 1.87
CA LEU A 90 -1.83 2.98 1.44
C LEU A 90 -1.24 2.17 0.30
N VAL A 91 -0.56 2.85 -0.63
CA VAL A 91 0.09 2.19 -1.77
C VAL A 91 1.16 1.19 -1.26
N PRO A 92 1.19 -0.05 -1.78
CA PRO A 92 2.27 -1.00 -1.52
C PRO A 92 3.54 -0.57 -2.27
N LEU A 93 4.26 0.41 -1.70
CA LEU A 93 5.40 1.03 -2.34
C LEU A 93 6.61 0.08 -2.41
N ASP A 94 7.08 -0.17 -3.64
CA ASP A 94 8.35 -0.86 -3.92
C ASP A 94 9.27 -0.02 -4.80
N THR A 95 10.46 -0.54 -5.12
CA THR A 95 11.46 0.18 -5.90
C THR A 95 11.00 0.54 -7.32
N HIS A 96 10.22 -0.33 -7.97
CA HIS A 96 9.69 -0.05 -9.30
C HIS A 96 8.58 0.99 -9.26
N MET A 97 7.65 0.84 -8.32
CA MET A 97 6.56 1.79 -8.08
C MET A 97 7.11 3.16 -7.69
N HIS A 98 8.11 3.19 -6.80
CA HIS A 98 8.79 4.42 -6.38
C HIS A 98 9.47 5.11 -7.55
N ARG A 99 10.23 4.38 -8.38
CA ARG A 99 10.88 4.93 -9.57
C ARG A 99 9.87 5.53 -10.55
N ILE A 100 8.76 4.84 -10.78
CA ILE A 100 7.68 5.34 -11.64
C ILE A 100 7.08 6.61 -11.04
N CYS A 101 6.68 6.59 -9.76
CA CYS A 101 6.07 7.73 -9.07
C CYS A 101 6.97 8.97 -9.07
N ARG A 102 8.29 8.78 -8.89
CA ARG A 102 9.27 9.87 -9.06
C ARG A 102 9.28 10.42 -10.48
N ARG A 103 9.31 9.54 -11.48
CA ARG A 103 9.39 9.94 -12.90
C ARG A 103 8.17 10.74 -13.34
N ILE A 104 6.99 10.46 -12.78
CA ILE A 104 5.74 11.18 -13.05
C ILE A 104 5.47 12.33 -12.06
N GLY A 105 6.38 12.63 -11.14
CA GLY A 105 6.29 13.79 -10.24
C GLY A 105 5.32 13.64 -9.07
N LEU A 106 5.03 12.42 -8.60
CA LEU A 106 4.19 12.20 -7.41
C LEU A 106 4.95 12.27 -6.08
N THR A 107 6.28 12.20 -6.11
CA THR A 107 7.17 12.39 -4.94
C THR A 107 8.58 12.73 -5.41
N ASP A 108 9.28 13.58 -4.65
CA ASP A 108 10.70 13.88 -4.82
C ASP A 108 11.60 13.10 -3.83
N ARG A 109 11.00 12.33 -2.91
CA ARG A 109 11.72 11.62 -1.84
C ARG A 109 12.58 10.50 -2.39
N ASN A 110 13.83 10.42 -1.92
CA ASN A 110 14.82 9.42 -2.36
C ASN A 110 14.68 8.06 -1.66
N ASP A 111 13.88 7.97 -0.59
CA ASP A 111 13.64 6.77 0.20
C ASP A 111 12.28 6.13 -0.08
N ALA A 112 12.21 4.80 0.01
CA ALA A 112 10.95 4.04 -0.01
C ALA A 112 10.47 3.78 1.43
N SER A 113 10.16 4.83 2.18
CA SER A 113 9.62 4.75 3.55
C SER A 113 8.09 4.81 3.58
N LEU A 114 7.53 4.62 4.77
CA LEU A 114 6.10 4.84 5.02
C LEU A 114 5.69 6.29 4.69
N ALA A 115 6.54 7.27 4.98
CA ALA A 115 6.26 8.67 4.66
C ALA A 115 6.10 8.87 3.15
N THR A 116 6.99 8.27 2.36
CA THR A 116 6.90 8.29 0.90
C THR A 116 5.65 7.57 0.39
N ALA A 117 5.27 6.43 1.00
CA ALA A 117 4.04 5.73 0.64
C ALA A 117 2.78 6.58 0.91
N ARG A 118 2.72 7.28 2.05
CA ARG A 118 1.61 8.20 2.38
C ARG A 118 1.56 9.39 1.44
N GLU A 119 2.71 9.99 1.11
CA GLU A 119 2.79 11.09 0.14
C GLU A 119 2.24 10.68 -1.23
N ILE A 120 2.75 9.59 -1.80
CA ILE A 120 2.29 9.05 -3.08
C ILE A 120 0.78 8.74 -3.03
N THR A 121 0.30 8.15 -1.94
CA THR A 121 -1.13 7.83 -1.76
C THR A 121 -1.98 9.11 -1.76
N ARG A 122 -1.54 10.18 -1.10
CA ARG A 122 -2.23 11.48 -1.13
C ARG A 122 -2.31 12.05 -2.55
N SER A 123 -1.23 11.94 -3.32
CA SER A 123 -1.23 12.36 -4.72
C SER A 123 -2.23 11.56 -5.57
N PHE A 124 -2.29 10.23 -5.40
CA PHE A 124 -3.31 9.41 -6.09
C PHE A 124 -4.74 9.69 -5.62
N ARG A 125 -4.92 10.05 -4.34
CA ARG A 125 -6.23 10.41 -3.78
C ARG A 125 -6.82 11.65 -4.46
N GLN A 126 -6.00 12.55 -5.00
CA GLN A 126 -6.49 13.68 -5.80
C GLN A 126 -7.10 13.24 -7.14
N ILE A 127 -6.77 12.03 -7.62
CA ILE A 127 -7.23 11.48 -8.90
C ILE A 127 -8.37 10.48 -8.68
N ALA A 128 -8.23 9.59 -7.69
CA ALA A 128 -9.25 8.62 -7.29
C ALA A 128 -9.42 8.67 -5.76
N PRO A 129 -10.31 9.55 -5.24
CA PRO A 129 -10.47 9.74 -3.81
C PRO A 129 -10.98 8.49 -3.08
N ASP A 130 -11.85 7.72 -3.73
CA ASP A 130 -12.48 6.53 -3.13
C ASP A 130 -11.58 5.29 -3.19
N ASP A 131 -10.58 5.27 -4.08
CA ASP A 131 -9.66 4.15 -4.26
C ASP A 131 -8.28 4.62 -4.76
N PRO A 132 -7.47 5.24 -3.88
CA PRO A 132 -6.18 5.82 -4.25
C PRO A 132 -5.10 4.77 -4.57
N VAL A 133 -5.32 3.50 -4.21
CA VAL A 133 -4.31 2.45 -4.40
C VAL A 133 -4.48 1.66 -5.69
N ARG A 134 -5.58 1.84 -6.43
CA ARG A 134 -5.92 1.08 -7.66
C ARG A 134 -4.85 1.03 -8.75
N TYR A 135 -3.94 2.00 -8.76
CA TYR A 135 -2.96 2.19 -9.83
C TYR A 135 -1.75 1.26 -9.70
N ASP A 136 -1.47 0.76 -8.51
CA ASP A 136 -0.24 0.03 -8.20
C ASP A 136 -0.07 -1.22 -9.08
N PHE A 137 -1.14 -2.00 -9.30
CA PHE A 137 -1.13 -3.18 -10.18
C PHE A 137 -0.74 -2.85 -11.62
N SER A 138 -1.30 -1.78 -12.17
CA SER A 138 -1.03 -1.37 -13.55
C SER A 138 0.36 -0.76 -13.72
N LEU A 139 0.77 0.11 -12.80
CA LEU A 139 2.03 0.85 -12.91
C LEU A 139 3.23 -0.07 -12.70
N THR A 140 3.18 -0.98 -11.72
CA THR A 140 4.28 -1.92 -11.48
C THR A 140 4.52 -2.87 -12.65
N ARG A 141 3.48 -3.22 -13.43
CA ARG A 141 3.62 -4.06 -14.63
C ARG A 141 4.47 -3.41 -15.73
N LEU A 142 4.43 -2.09 -15.89
CA LEU A 142 5.30 -1.37 -16.83
C LEU A 142 6.79 -1.56 -16.47
N GLY A 143 7.11 -1.66 -15.19
CA GLY A 143 8.48 -1.81 -14.71
C GLY A 143 9.00 -3.26 -14.66
N ILE A 144 8.12 -4.26 -14.73
CA ILE A 144 8.45 -5.69 -14.56
C ILE A 144 8.49 -6.43 -15.91
N ARG A 145 7.66 -6.02 -16.88
CA ARG A 145 7.59 -6.67 -18.18
C ARG A 145 8.85 -6.38 -19.00
N ARG A 146 9.45 -7.45 -19.57
CA ARG A 146 10.69 -7.38 -20.37
C ARG A 146 10.46 -6.73 -21.75
N ASP A 147 9.23 -6.76 -22.23
CA ASP A 147 8.76 -6.21 -23.50
C ASP A 147 8.32 -4.74 -23.39
N SER A 148 8.19 -4.21 -22.18
CA SER A 148 7.90 -2.80 -21.95
C SER A 148 9.17 -2.06 -21.58
N ASP A 149 9.61 -1.15 -22.45
CA ASP A 149 10.60 -0.13 -22.11
C ASP A 149 9.89 1.07 -21.46
N PRO A 150 10.00 1.25 -20.13
CA PRO A 150 9.36 2.35 -19.42
C PRO A 150 9.81 3.71 -19.94
N GLU A 151 11.06 3.85 -20.36
CA GLU A 151 11.58 5.13 -20.86
C GLU A 151 10.95 5.48 -22.21
N SER A 152 10.84 4.54 -23.15
CA SER A 152 10.07 4.78 -24.38
C SER A 152 8.61 5.14 -24.11
N PHE A 153 8.02 4.61 -23.05
CA PHE A 153 6.64 4.93 -22.66
C PHE A 153 6.54 6.37 -22.16
N PHE A 154 7.41 6.79 -21.23
CA PHE A 154 7.43 8.17 -20.74
C PHE A 154 7.78 9.18 -21.83
N LEU A 155 8.75 8.88 -22.69
CA LEU A 155 9.08 9.72 -23.85
C LEU A 155 7.89 9.90 -24.80
N ARG A 156 7.08 8.85 -25.00
CA ARG A 156 5.85 8.94 -25.79
C ARG A 156 4.79 9.82 -25.12
N LEU A 157 4.65 9.75 -23.80
CA LEU A 157 3.73 10.61 -23.05
C LEU A 157 4.15 12.09 -23.10
N GLU A 158 5.43 12.39 -22.89
CA GLU A 158 5.95 13.76 -22.95
C GLU A 158 5.75 14.38 -24.35
N ARG A 159 5.93 13.58 -25.42
CA ARG A 159 5.67 14.01 -26.80
C ARG A 159 4.19 14.30 -27.07
N LYS A 160 3.27 13.50 -26.53
CA LYS A 160 1.82 13.74 -26.64
C LYS A 160 1.38 15.00 -25.89
N GLY A 161 1.83 15.18 -24.65
CA GLY A 161 1.48 16.36 -23.86
C GLY A 161 1.99 17.69 -24.46
N LYS A 162 3.11 17.67 -25.20
CA LYS A 162 3.58 18.84 -25.97
C LYS A 162 2.74 19.14 -27.21
N LYS A 163 2.08 18.13 -27.80
CA LYS A 163 1.19 18.30 -28.96
C LYS A 163 -0.19 18.83 -28.57
N GLU A 164 -0.73 18.44 -27.42
CA GLU A 164 -2.04 18.94 -26.93
C GLU A 164 -1.99 20.37 -26.37
N LYS A 165 -0.79 20.87 -26.04
CA LYS A 165 -0.57 22.25 -25.57
C LYS A 165 -0.27 23.24 -26.71
N ARG A 166 -0.31 22.80 -27.97
CA ARG A 166 -0.12 23.63 -29.19
C ARG A 166 -1.44 23.70 -29.94
#